data_AF-A0AAE3F027-F1
#
_entry.id   AF-A0AAE3F027-F1
#
_cell.length_a   1.000
_cell.length_b   1.000
_cell.length_c   1.000
_cell.angle_alpha   90.00
_cell.angle_beta   90.00
_cell.angle_gamma   90.00
#
_symmetry.space_group_name_H-M   'P 1'
#
loop_
_entity.id
_entity.type
_entity.pdbx_description
1 polymer ?
#
loop_
_entity_poly.entity_id
_entity_poly.type
_entity_poly.pdbx_seq_one_letter_code
_entity_poly.pdbx_strand_id
1 'polypeptide(L)' 'MSKMFMNVKEVMEVLEVSESYAYKLMKRLNRELQAMGCQTIAGKVDRKYFYEQFYGTRSNDGRN' A
#
# COMPACT_ATOMS: atom_id res chain seq x y z
N MET A 1 7.46 9.09 -14.33
CA MET A 1 6.39 9.33 -13.34
C MET A 1 6.07 8.01 -12.65
N SER A 2 6.19 7.93 -11.32
CA SER A 2 5.77 6.75 -10.57
C SER A 2 4.25 6.69 -10.51
N LYS A 3 3.64 5.55 -10.87
CA LYS A 3 2.20 5.30 -10.68
C LYS A 3 1.79 5.56 -9.22
N MET A 4 0.65 6.22 -9.01
CA MET A 4 0.13 6.51 -7.66
C MET A 4 -0.36 5.25 -6.93
N PHE A 5 -0.88 4.28 -7.68
CA PHE A 5 -1.44 3.05 -7.13
C PHE A 5 -0.60 1.83 -7.53
N MET A 6 -0.54 0.86 -6.63
CA MET A 6 0.02 -0.48 -6.89
C MET A 6 -1.10 -1.46 -7.22
N ASN A 7 -0.88 -2.29 -8.22
CA ASN A 7 -1.72 -3.44 -8.52
C ASN A 7 -1.23 -4.70 -7.80
N VAL A 8 -2.02 -5.78 -7.87
CA VAL A 8 -1.70 -7.05 -7.19
C VAL A 8 -0.33 -7.61 -7.60
N LYS A 9 0.06 -7.51 -8.88
CA LYS A 9 1.33 -8.04 -9.37
C LYS A 9 2.51 -7.28 -8.75
N GLU A 10 2.42 -5.95 -8.70
CA GLU A 10 3.44 -5.13 -8.05
C GLU A 10 3.55 -5.46 -6.56
N VAL A 11 2.44 -5.72 -5.87
CA VAL A 11 2.46 -6.12 -4.45
C VAL A 11 3.06 -7.51 -4.26
N MET A 12 2.76 -8.45 -5.15
CA MET A 12 3.36 -9.79 -5.14
C MET A 12 4.86 -9.74 -5.36
N GLU A 13 5.33 -8.94 -6.32
CA GLU A 13 6.75 -8.77 -6.64
C GLU A 13 7.51 -8.13 -5.48
N VAL A 14 6.95 -7.09 -4.83
CA VAL A 14 7.62 -6.38 -3.74
C VAL A 14 7.70 -7.20 -2.45
N LEU A 15 6.68 -8.01 -2.15
CA LEU A 15 6.63 -8.79 -0.91
C LEU A 15 6.99 -10.27 -1.08
N GLU A 16 7.20 -10.73 -2.33
CA GLU A 16 7.42 -12.13 -2.68
C GLU A 16 6.33 -13.07 -2.13
N VAL A 17 5.06 -12.66 -2.27
CA VAL A 17 3.89 -13.39 -1.74
C VAL A 17 3.00 -13.94 -2.83
N SER A 18 2.17 -14.93 -2.48
CA SER A 18 1.14 -15.45 -3.38
C SER A 18 0.08 -14.40 -3.72
N GLU A 19 -0.53 -14.53 -4.90
CA GLU A 19 -1.59 -13.63 -5.37
C GLU A 19 -2.76 -13.56 -4.39
N SER A 20 -3.17 -14.72 -3.85
CA SER A 20 -4.25 -14.79 -2.87
C SER A 20 -3.93 -14.01 -1.59
N TYR A 21 -2.66 -14.03 -1.16
CA TYR A 21 -2.22 -13.26 0.00
C TYR A 21 -2.17 -11.75 -0.32
N ALA A 22 -1.65 -11.39 -1.50
CA ALA A 22 -1.62 -10.00 -1.96
C ALA A 22 -3.02 -9.38 -1.99
N TYR A 23 -4.04 -10.07 -2.53
CA TYR A 23 -5.42 -9.56 -2.51
C TYR A 23 -5.97 -9.39 -1.09
N LYS A 24 -5.74 -10.35 -0.19
CA LYS A 24 -6.17 -10.24 1.21
C LYS A 24 -5.54 -9.04 1.89
N LEU A 25 -4.24 -8.83 1.67
CA LEU A 25 -3.49 -7.70 2.20
C LEU A 25 -4.00 -6.38 1.65
N MET A 26 -4.13 -6.23 0.33
CA MET A 26 -4.64 -5.00 -0.29
C MET A 26 -6.05 -4.66 0.19
N LYS A 27 -6.91 -5.67 0.38
CA LYS A 27 -8.25 -5.48 0.94
C LYS A 27 -8.21 -4.97 2.38
N ARG A 28 -7.27 -5.47 3.21
CA ARG A 28 -7.06 -4.96 4.57
C ARG A 28 -6.60 -3.50 4.56
N LEU A 29 -5.58 -3.18 3.76
CA LEU A 29 -5.04 -1.81 3.66
C LEU A 29 -6.10 -0.81 3.16
N ASN A 30 -6.91 -1.19 2.17
CA ASN A 30 -8.01 -0.35 1.72
C ASN A 30 -9.09 -0.15 2.79
N ARG A 31 -9.37 -1.15 3.63
CA ARG A 31 -10.32 -0.96 4.75
C ARG A 31 -9.78 0.02 5.79
N GLU A 32 -8.49 -0.01 6.08
CA GLU A 32 -7.84 0.95 6.97
C GLU A 32 -7.90 2.37 6.39
N LEU A 33 -7.59 2.52 5.11
CA LEU A 33 -7.71 3.80 4.40
C LEU A 33 -9.15 4.34 4.41
N GLN A 34 -10.15 3.48 4.16
CA GLN A 34 -11.56 3.84 4.27
C GLN A 34 -11.93 4.29 5.68
N ALA A 35 -11.43 3.61 6.71
CA ALA A 35 -11.67 3.98 8.10
C ALA A 35 -11.06 5.35 8.48
N MET A 36 -9.98 5.75 7.81
CA MET A 36 -9.39 7.09 7.92
C MET A 36 -10.09 8.15 7.05
N GLY A 37 -11.18 7.79 6.36
CA GLY A 37 -11.94 8.69 5.48
C GLY A 37 -11.33 8.86 4.09
N CYS A 38 -10.32 8.06 3.73
CA CYS A 38 -9.71 8.08 2.40
C CYS A 38 -10.51 7.28 1.38
N GLN A 39 -10.50 7.74 0.13
CA GLN A 39 -11.06 6.99 -1.00
C GLN A 39 -10.12 5.86 -1.41
N THR A 40 -10.68 4.72 -1.80
CA THR A 40 -9.91 3.52 -2.17
C THR A 40 -10.50 2.86 -3.41
N ILE A 41 -9.68 2.12 -4.14
CA ILE A 41 -10.08 1.43 -5.37
C ILE A 41 -9.87 -0.07 -5.19
N ALA A 42 -10.91 -0.88 -5.43
CA ALA A 42 -10.79 -2.33 -5.37
C ALA A 42 -9.72 -2.83 -6.38
N GLY A 43 -8.87 -3.77 -5.94
CA GLY A 43 -7.78 -4.32 -6.75
C GLY A 43 -6.56 -3.39 -6.91
N LYS A 44 -6.56 -2.23 -6.24
CA LYS A 44 -5.43 -1.30 -6.16
C LYS A 44 -5.20 -0.86 -4.72
N VAL A 45 -3.98 -0.47 -4.39
CA VAL A 45 -3.65 0.16 -3.10
C VAL A 45 -2.81 1.40 -3.36
N ASP A 46 -2.98 2.43 -2.53
CA ASP A 46 -2.13 3.61 -2.61
C ASP A 46 -0.67 3.23 -2.34
N ARG A 47 0.23 3.61 -3.26
CA ARG A 47 1.63 3.22 -3.20
C ARG A 47 2.30 3.79 -1.96
N LYS A 48 2.05 5.06 -1.65
CA LYS A 48 2.68 5.74 -0.52
C LYS A 48 2.27 5.08 0.78
N TYR A 49 0.96 4.86 0.97
CA TYR A 49 0.43 4.16 2.14
C TYR A 49 0.99 2.74 2.29
N PHE A 50 1.08 2.00 1.18
CA PHE A 50 1.67 0.66 1.19
C PHE A 50 3.10 0.67 1.73
N TYR A 51 3.98 1.54 1.20
CA TYR A 51 5.37 1.61 1.68
C TYR A 51 5.47 2.15 3.12
N GLU A 52 4.62 3.11 3.52
CA GLU A 52 4.56 3.63 4.89
C GLU A 52 4.24 2.53 5.90
N GLN A 53 3.31 1.62 5.57
CA GLN A 53 2.92 0.51 6.45
C GLN A 53 4.00 -0.56 6.61
N PHE A 54 4.78 -0.85 5.56
CA PHE A 54 5.76 -1.94 5.58
C PHE A 54 7.17 -1.51 5.90
N TYR A 55 7.61 -0.39 5.35
CA TYR A 55 8.99 0.06 5.46
C TYR A 55 9.15 1.18 6.47
N GLY A 56 8.05 1.60 7.12
CA GLY A 56 8.08 2.62 8.14
C GLY A 56 8.96 3.76 7.67
N THR A 57 8.56 4.48 6.62
CA THR A 57 9.08 5.84 6.41
C THR A 57 8.62 6.68 7.60
N ARG A 58 9.22 6.44 8.78
CA ARG A 58 9.57 7.49 9.71
C ARG A 58 10.26 8.49 8.83
N SER A 59 9.55 9.54 8.48
CA SER A 59 10.17 10.74 7.96
C SER A 59 11.27 11.05 8.95
N ASN A 60 12.52 10.73 8.62
CA ASN A 60 13.64 11.51 9.07
C ASN A 60 13.52 12.83 8.29
N ASP A 61 12.46 13.59 8.61
CA ASP A 61 12.33 14.98 8.22
C ASP A 61 13.38 15.66 9.10
N GLY A 62 14.60 15.69 8.58
CA GLY A 62 15.72 16.45 9.11
C GLY A 62 15.35 17.93 9.07
N ARG A 63 14.54 18.35 10.05
CA ARG A 63 14.59 19.69 10.61
C ARG A 63 15.64 19.66 11.70
N ASN A 64 16.90 19.87 11.31
CA ASN A 64 17.85 20.62 12.11
C ASN A 64 18.54 21.63 11.21
#